data_AF-A0A9P7CAG2-F1
#
_entry.id   AF-A0A9P7CAG2-F1
#
_cell.length_a   1.000
_cell.length_b   1.000
_cell.length_c   1.000
_cell.angle_alpha   90.00
_cell.angle_beta   90.00
_cell.angle_gamma   90.00
#
_symmetry.space_group_name_H-M   'P 1'
#
loop_
_entity.id
_entity.type
_entity.pdbx_description
1 polymer ?
#
loop_
_entity_poly.entity_id
_entity_poly.type
_entity_poly.pdbx_seq_one_letter_code
_entity_poly.pdbx_strand_id
1 'polypeptide(L)'
;MGEVPPGYVSITSPPAIVRGVIVTGHQVLDGQRRDAPSGVIQAYDAITGKLRWAWDMDQPERSGLPPREQTYTRGTPNMWTTATGDEALGLVYLPLGNSAGDYWSGSRTENQNRYATSLVAIDVATGKPAWHFQAVRKDVWDYDLGSQASLIDYPTAAGKRR
;
A
#
# COMPACT_ATOMS: atom_id res chain seq x y z
N MET A 1 6.79 9.73 -9.16
CA MET A 1 6.13 8.62 -9.90
C MET A 1 6.64 8.45 -11.34
N GLY A 2 7.62 9.25 -11.81
CA GLY A 2 8.05 9.20 -13.21
C GLY A 2 6.98 9.74 -14.16
N GLU A 3 7.00 9.29 -15.41
CA GLU A 3 5.94 9.60 -16.36
C GLU A 3 4.61 8.95 -15.95
N VAL A 4 3.57 9.79 -15.86
CA VAL A 4 2.19 9.41 -15.55
C VAL A 4 1.30 9.86 -16.71
N PRO A 5 0.98 8.96 -17.66
CA PRO A 5 0.02 9.24 -18.71
C PRO A 5 -1.33 9.63 -18.11
N PRO A 6 -2.08 10.52 -18.79
CA PRO A 6 -3.39 10.93 -18.33
C PRO A 6 -4.30 9.73 -18.04
N GLY A 7 -5.00 9.77 -16.90
CA GLY A 7 -5.95 8.73 -16.47
C GLY A 7 -5.33 7.49 -15.82
N TYR A 8 -4.00 7.36 -15.77
CA TYR A 8 -3.36 6.19 -15.15
C TYR A 8 -3.32 6.23 -13.62
N VAL A 9 -3.50 7.41 -13.02
CA VAL A 9 -3.49 7.57 -11.56
C VAL A 9 -4.68 8.40 -11.15
N SER A 10 -5.42 7.90 -10.16
CA SER A 10 -6.59 8.56 -9.60
C SER A 10 -6.60 8.41 -8.07
N ILE A 11 -7.01 9.45 -7.36
CA ILE A 11 -7.30 9.33 -5.92
C ILE A 11 -8.76 8.87 -5.79
N THR A 12 -8.95 7.60 -5.45
CA THR A 12 -10.25 6.93 -5.43
C THR A 12 -10.79 6.68 -4.03
N SER A 13 -9.98 6.89 -2.99
CA SER A 13 -10.33 6.64 -1.60
C SER A 13 -9.89 7.77 -0.67
N PRO A 14 -10.57 7.96 0.47
CA PRO A 14 -10.11 8.91 1.49
C PRO A 14 -8.80 8.42 2.13
N PRO A 15 -7.94 9.33 2.61
CA PRO A 15 -6.77 8.93 3.37
C PRO A 15 -7.16 8.40 4.76
N ALA A 16 -6.32 7.51 5.31
CA ALA A 16 -6.38 7.17 6.73
C ALA A 16 -5.55 8.18 7.54
N ILE A 17 -5.96 8.49 8.77
CA ILE A 17 -5.16 9.30 9.69
C ILE A 17 -4.94 8.47 10.95
N VAL A 18 -3.68 8.32 11.34
CA VAL A 18 -3.28 7.61 12.57
C VAL A 18 -2.19 8.42 13.25
N ARG A 19 -2.37 8.79 14.52
CA ARG A 19 -1.41 9.57 15.32
C ARG A 19 -0.96 10.86 14.64
N GLY A 20 -1.89 11.53 13.97
CA GLY A 20 -1.62 12.76 13.21
C GLY A 20 -0.79 12.56 11.93
N VAL A 21 -0.68 11.33 11.44
CA VAL A 21 -0.05 11.00 10.15
C VAL A 21 -1.15 10.62 9.16
N ILE A 22 -1.28 11.41 8.09
CA ILE A 22 -2.12 11.10 6.93
C ILE A 22 -1.40 10.02 6.13
N VAL A 23 -2.08 8.93 5.79
CA VAL A 23 -1.58 7.85 4.92
C VAL A 23 -2.52 7.74 3.73
N THR A 24 -1.96 7.80 2.53
CA THR A 24 -2.72 7.78 1.27
C THR A 24 -2.03 6.88 0.26
N GLY A 25 -2.86 6.11 -0.45
CA GLY A 25 -2.50 5.47 -1.71
C GLY A 25 -3.31 6.07 -2.84
N HIS A 26 -3.27 5.42 -4.00
CA HIS A 26 -3.98 5.84 -5.19
C HIS A 26 -4.29 4.62 -6.05
N GLN A 27 -5.31 4.75 -6.88
CA GLN A 27 -5.50 3.83 -7.99
C GLN A 27 -4.39 4.01 -9.01
N VAL A 28 -3.82 2.91 -9.45
CA VAL A 28 -3.07 2.82 -10.69
C VAL A 28 -3.91 2.01 -11.68
N LEU A 29 -4.10 2.52 -12.90
CA LEU A 29 -4.74 1.75 -13.96
C LEU A 29 -3.79 0.64 -14.42
N ASP A 30 -4.07 -0.58 -13.97
CA ASP A 30 -3.39 -1.83 -14.28
C ASP A 30 -3.90 -2.46 -15.58
N GLY A 31 -3.29 -3.58 -15.98
CA GLY A 31 -3.54 -4.28 -17.23
C GLY A 31 -3.10 -3.55 -18.51
N GLN A 32 -2.77 -2.26 -18.45
CA GLN A 32 -2.41 -1.46 -19.63
C GLN A 32 -0.93 -1.56 -20.02
N ARG A 33 -0.06 -1.53 -19.01
CA ARG A 33 1.40 -1.60 -19.20
C ARG A 33 2.06 -2.18 -17.95
N ARG A 34 3.07 -3.01 -18.16
CA ARG A 34 3.84 -3.64 -17.06
C ARG A 34 4.53 -2.60 -16.19
N ASP A 35 5.00 -1.52 -16.78
CA ASP A 35 5.70 -0.43 -16.12
C ASP A 35 4.75 0.73 -15.77
N ALA A 36 3.54 0.43 -15.29
CA ALA A 36 2.60 1.46 -14.85
C ALA A 36 3.21 2.36 -13.74
N PRO A 37 2.61 3.52 -13.42
CA PRO A 37 3.07 4.33 -12.31
C PRO A 37 3.14 3.50 -11.02
N SER A 38 4.04 3.89 -10.12
CA SER A 38 4.20 3.18 -8.85
C SER A 38 2.92 3.24 -8.03
N GLY A 39 2.55 2.15 -7.38
CA GLY A 39 1.53 2.10 -6.33
C GLY A 39 2.04 2.53 -4.94
N VAL A 40 3.10 3.35 -4.91
CA VAL A 40 3.71 3.88 -3.68
C VAL A 40 2.67 4.41 -2.70
N ILE A 41 2.85 4.08 -1.42
CA ILE A 41 2.02 4.60 -0.33
C ILE A 41 2.76 5.76 0.30
N GLN A 42 2.09 6.90 0.44
CA GLN A 42 2.71 8.12 0.95
C GLN A 42 2.08 8.54 2.26
N ALA A 43 2.90 9.11 3.14
CA ALA A 43 2.44 9.62 4.40
C ALA A 43 2.91 11.03 4.67
N TYR A 44 2.02 11.82 5.25
CA TYR A 44 2.19 13.25 5.47
C TYR A 44 1.83 13.60 6.90
N ASP A 45 2.48 14.63 7.43
CA ASP A 45 2.10 15.25 8.68
C ASP A 45 0.74 15.94 8.54
N ALA A 46 -0.23 15.61 9.40
CA ALA A 46 -1.60 16.09 9.26
C ALA A 46 -1.77 17.60 9.46
N ILE A 47 -0.81 18.24 10.14
CA ILE A 47 -0.86 19.68 10.43
C ILE A 47 -0.09 20.46 9.37
N THR A 48 1.11 20.00 9.02
CA THR A 48 2.03 20.75 8.16
C THR A 48 1.99 20.33 6.70
N GLY A 49 1.40 19.17 6.38
CA GLY A 49 1.40 18.59 5.04
C GLY A 49 2.78 18.09 4.58
N LYS A 50 3.80 18.13 5.43
CA LYS A 50 5.15 17.67 5.08
C LYS A 50 5.17 16.16 4.91
N LEU A 51 5.83 15.68 3.86
CA LEU A 51 6.07 14.24 3.66
C LEU A 51 6.85 13.69 4.85
N ARG A 52 6.32 12.64 5.47
CA ARG A 52 6.93 11.93 6.60
C ARG A 52 7.70 10.70 6.13
N TRP A 53 7.08 9.92 5.26
CA TRP A 53 7.68 8.76 4.61
C TRP A 53 6.90 8.44 3.34
N ALA A 54 7.50 7.61 2.49
CA ALA A 54 6.83 6.97 1.38
C ALA A 54 7.34 5.54 1.32
N TRP A 55 6.42 4.60 1.26
CA TRP A 55 6.72 3.18 1.18
C TRP A 55 6.65 2.72 -0.27
N ASP A 56 7.83 2.55 -0.84
CA ASP A 56 8.02 1.86 -2.10
C ASP A 56 8.23 0.38 -1.79
N MET A 57 7.21 -0.44 -2.03
CA MET A 57 7.24 -1.83 -1.54
C MET A 57 8.40 -2.66 -2.10
N ASP A 58 8.90 -2.29 -3.29
CA ASP A 58 9.98 -3.02 -3.94
C ASP A 58 11.35 -2.57 -3.44
N GLN A 59 11.39 -1.45 -2.73
CA GLN A 59 12.57 -0.83 -2.12
C GLN A 59 12.27 -0.48 -0.65
N PRO A 60 11.91 -1.47 0.19
CA PRO A 60 11.30 -1.22 1.51
C PRO A 60 12.22 -0.54 2.53
N GLU A 61 13.54 -0.56 2.30
CA GLU A 61 14.50 0.16 3.14
C GLU A 61 14.62 1.64 2.77
N ARG A 62 14.13 2.05 1.60
CA ARG A 62 14.05 3.45 1.21
C ARG A 62 12.82 4.09 1.86
N SER A 63 13.04 5.23 2.51
CA SER A 63 11.96 6.09 3.01
C SER A 63 11.97 7.42 2.29
N GLY A 64 10.78 7.90 1.90
CA GLY A 64 10.58 9.22 1.34
C GLY A 64 10.79 9.25 -0.19
N LEU A 65 11.25 10.38 -0.71
CA LEU A 65 11.41 10.56 -2.15
C LEU A 65 12.57 9.71 -2.69
N PRO A 66 12.46 9.17 -3.92
CA PRO A 66 13.60 8.55 -4.58
C PRO A 66 14.74 9.56 -4.78
N PRO A 67 16.00 9.09 -4.93
CA PRO A 67 17.11 9.95 -5.30
C PRO A 67 16.83 10.75 -6.57
N ARG A 68 17.58 11.84 -6.76
CA ARG A 68 17.49 12.66 -7.97
C ARG A 68 17.63 11.76 -9.20
N GLU A 69 16.82 12.01 -10.22
CA GLU A 69 16.76 11.25 -11.49
C GLU A 69 16.22 9.82 -11.39
N GLN A 70 15.82 9.37 -10.20
CA GLN A 70 15.13 8.10 -10.00
C GLN A 70 13.62 8.31 -9.78
N THR A 71 12.87 7.23 -9.97
CA THR A 71 11.45 7.19 -9.64
C THR A 71 11.20 6.13 -8.58
N TYR A 72 10.02 6.21 -7.95
CA TYR A 72 9.48 5.03 -7.28
C TYR A 72 9.38 3.86 -8.25
N THR A 73 9.47 2.65 -7.73
CA THR A 73 9.45 1.42 -8.52
C THR A 73 8.11 1.31 -9.24
N ARG A 74 8.19 1.08 -10.56
CA ARG A 74 7.03 1.08 -11.46
C ARG A 74 6.35 -0.28 -11.48
N GLY A 75 5.06 -0.31 -11.81
CA GLY A 75 4.28 -1.54 -11.93
C GLY A 75 4.05 -2.28 -10.61
N THR A 76 4.35 -1.65 -9.47
CA THR A 76 4.09 -2.24 -8.16
C THR A 76 2.60 -2.26 -7.85
N PRO A 77 2.14 -3.17 -6.98
CA PRO A 77 0.81 -3.10 -6.43
C PRO A 77 0.49 -1.75 -5.82
N ASN A 78 -0.78 -1.37 -5.96
CA ASN A 78 -1.34 -0.13 -5.47
C ASN A 78 -2.38 -0.40 -4.38
N MET A 79 -2.82 0.65 -3.70
CA MET A 79 -3.94 0.62 -2.76
C MET A 79 -4.98 1.63 -3.25
N TRP A 80 -5.92 1.16 -4.06
CA TRP A 80 -6.98 1.98 -4.62
C TRP A 80 -8.22 2.09 -3.72
N THR A 81 -8.30 1.26 -2.68
CA THR A 81 -9.41 1.25 -1.71
C THR A 81 -9.03 1.96 -0.42
N THR A 82 -9.86 1.81 0.61
CA THR A 82 -9.72 2.50 1.89
C THR A 82 -8.80 1.71 2.83
N ALA A 83 -7.87 2.40 3.48
CA ALA A 83 -7.07 1.83 4.56
C ALA A 83 -7.80 1.89 5.91
N THR A 84 -7.44 1.00 6.83
CA THR A 84 -7.93 1.04 8.22
C THR A 84 -6.82 1.50 9.16
N GLY A 85 -7.13 2.40 10.11
CA GLY A 85 -6.15 2.90 11.08
C GLY A 85 -6.39 2.38 12.49
N ASP A 86 -5.30 2.15 13.24
CA ASP A 86 -5.31 1.82 14.66
C ASP A 86 -4.42 2.79 15.46
N GLU A 87 -5.06 3.74 16.15
CA GLU A 87 -4.39 4.75 16.97
C GLU A 87 -3.59 4.15 18.14
N ALA A 88 -4.12 3.10 18.76
CA ALA A 88 -3.51 2.51 19.95
C ALA A 88 -2.27 1.67 19.60
N LEU A 89 -2.26 1.01 18.45
CA LEU A 89 -1.07 0.30 17.96
C LEU A 89 -0.13 1.18 17.14
N GLY A 90 -0.63 2.28 16.56
CA GLY A 90 0.14 3.09 15.62
C GLY A 90 0.33 2.37 14.28
N LEU A 91 -0.68 1.60 13.87
CA LEU A 91 -0.64 0.82 12.64
C LEU A 91 -1.69 1.35 11.66
N VAL A 92 -1.37 1.23 10.37
CA VAL A 92 -2.32 1.38 9.27
C VAL A 92 -2.32 0.09 8.46
N TYR A 93 -3.51 -0.39 8.10
CA TYR A 93 -3.72 -1.63 7.37
C TYR A 93 -4.12 -1.31 5.94
N LEU A 94 -3.27 -1.75 5.01
CA LEU A 94 -3.35 -1.43 3.59
C LEU A 94 -3.81 -2.66 2.83
N PRO A 95 -5.05 -2.69 2.30
CA PRO A 95 -5.47 -3.72 1.36
C PRO A 95 -4.82 -3.45 -0.01
N LEU A 96 -3.84 -4.25 -0.38
CA LEU A 96 -3.12 -4.08 -1.63
C LEU A 96 -3.72 -4.93 -2.75
N GLY A 97 -3.66 -4.36 -3.95
CA GLY A 97 -3.98 -5.05 -5.19
C GLY A 97 -2.86 -5.92 -5.73
N ASN A 98 -2.93 -6.20 -7.02
CA ASN A 98 -1.94 -6.95 -7.78
C ASN A 98 -0.86 -6.02 -8.36
N SER A 99 0.26 -6.59 -8.82
CA SER A 99 1.21 -5.82 -9.65
C SER A 99 0.58 -5.56 -11.02
N ALA A 100 0.90 -4.43 -11.64
CA ALA A 100 0.18 -3.90 -12.83
C ALA A 100 0.03 -4.85 -14.04
N GLY A 101 0.77 -5.95 -14.10
CA GLY A 101 0.47 -7.07 -14.99
C GLY A 101 -0.41 -8.09 -14.28
N ASP A 102 -1.73 -7.92 -14.36
CA ASP A 102 -2.69 -8.69 -13.54
C ASP A 102 -2.66 -10.17 -13.90
N TYR A 103 -2.62 -10.48 -15.19
CA TYR A 103 -2.69 -11.85 -15.71
C TYR A 103 -1.32 -12.51 -15.97
N TRP A 104 -0.22 -11.90 -15.49
CA TRP A 104 1.14 -12.46 -15.65
C TRP A 104 2.03 -12.17 -14.43
N SER A 105 2.40 -13.23 -13.71
CA SER A 105 3.24 -13.12 -12.51
C SER A 105 4.73 -13.38 -12.73
N GLY A 106 5.13 -13.85 -13.93
CA GLY A 106 6.50 -14.29 -14.21
C GLY A 106 7.55 -13.17 -14.21
N SER A 107 7.14 -11.91 -14.41
CA SER A 107 8.04 -10.75 -14.38
C SER A 107 8.05 -10.02 -13.03
N ARG A 108 7.31 -10.51 -12.03
CA ARG A 108 7.22 -9.87 -10.72
C ARG A 108 8.50 -10.08 -9.92
N THR A 109 9.00 -9.04 -9.29
CA THR A 109 10.10 -9.12 -8.33
C THR A 109 9.72 -9.95 -7.10
N GLU A 110 10.69 -10.29 -6.26
CA GLU A 110 10.42 -11.02 -5.02
C GLU A 110 9.47 -10.25 -4.09
N ASN A 111 9.68 -8.94 -3.90
CA ASN A 111 8.81 -8.12 -3.05
C ASN A 111 7.41 -7.94 -3.65
N GLN A 112 7.29 -7.77 -4.96
CA GLN A 112 5.98 -7.77 -5.62
C GLN A 112 5.24 -9.11 -5.40
N ASN A 113 5.94 -10.24 -5.50
CA ASN A 113 5.35 -11.54 -5.20
C ASN A 113 4.99 -11.73 -3.73
N ARG A 114 5.67 -11.03 -2.81
CA ARG A 114 5.43 -11.07 -1.37
C ARG A 114 4.24 -10.22 -0.94
N TYR A 115 4.04 -9.06 -1.57
CA TYR A 115 3.06 -8.06 -1.14
C TYR A 115 1.87 -7.89 -2.07
N ALA A 116 1.90 -8.43 -3.30
CA ALA A 116 0.70 -8.47 -4.14
C ALA A 116 -0.42 -9.24 -3.44
N THR A 117 -1.65 -8.76 -3.62
CA THR A 117 -2.89 -9.37 -3.13
C THR A 117 -2.82 -9.68 -1.63
N SER A 118 -2.39 -8.68 -0.87
CA SER A 118 -2.07 -8.80 0.55
C SER A 118 -2.66 -7.68 1.39
N LEU A 119 -3.00 -8.00 2.63
CA LEU A 119 -3.22 -7.01 3.68
C LEU A 119 -1.88 -6.74 4.36
N VAL A 120 -1.42 -5.49 4.33
CA VAL A 120 -0.13 -5.09 4.93
C VAL A 120 -0.36 -4.13 6.09
N ALA A 121 0.19 -4.44 7.26
CA ALA A 121 0.24 -3.51 8.38
C ALA A 121 1.53 -2.71 8.35
N ILE A 122 1.42 -1.39 8.24
CA ILE A 122 2.55 -0.45 8.29
C ILE A 122 2.56 0.26 9.65
N ASP A 123 3.74 0.34 10.28
CA ASP A 123 3.97 1.22 11.41
C ASP A 123 4.00 2.68 10.93
N VAL A 124 3.08 3.51 11.42
CA VAL A 124 2.90 4.87 10.89
C VAL A 124 3.99 5.85 11.29
N ALA A 125 4.79 5.53 12.32
CA ALA A 125 5.91 6.36 12.73
C ALA A 125 7.11 6.17 11.80
N THR A 126 7.34 4.93 11.34
CA THR A 126 8.52 4.55 10.56
C THR A 126 8.26 4.37 9.07
N GLY A 127 7.01 4.10 8.67
CA GLY A 127 6.64 3.73 7.30
C GLY A 127 7.04 2.31 6.91
N LYS A 128 7.46 1.47 7.87
CA LYS A 128 7.91 0.10 7.60
C LYS A 128 6.81 -0.93 7.86
N PRO A 129 6.78 -2.05 7.10
CA PRO A 129 5.87 -3.15 7.37
C PRO A 129 6.14 -3.80 8.74
N ALA A 130 5.10 -3.85 9.58
CA ALA A 130 5.11 -4.61 10.83
C ALA A 130 4.81 -6.10 10.54
N TRP A 131 3.84 -6.35 9.67
CA TRP A 131 3.48 -7.69 9.19
C TRP A 131 2.68 -7.61 7.88
N HIS A 132 2.47 -8.76 7.23
CA HIS A 132 1.56 -8.88 6.09
C HIS A 132 0.85 -10.24 6.11
N PHE A 133 -0.35 -10.28 5.56
CA PHE A 133 -1.09 -11.50 5.23
C PHE A 133 -1.37 -11.50 3.73
N GLN A 134 -0.93 -12.54 3.03
CA GLN A 134 -1.15 -12.68 1.59
C GLN A 134 -2.34 -13.58 1.32
N ALA A 135 -3.38 -13.03 0.69
CA ALA A 135 -4.61 -13.75 0.38
C ALA A 135 -4.43 -14.66 -0.84
N VAL A 136 -3.73 -14.19 -1.88
CA VAL A 136 -3.48 -14.95 -3.11
C VAL A 136 -2.00 -14.90 -3.46
N ARG A 137 -1.38 -16.08 -3.61
CA ARG A 137 0.01 -16.19 -4.05
C ARG A 137 0.05 -16.24 -5.57
N LYS A 138 0.98 -15.49 -6.17
CA LYS A 138 1.20 -15.47 -7.64
C LYS A 138 -0.10 -15.22 -8.41
N ASP A 139 -0.89 -14.27 -7.94
CA ASP A 139 -2.20 -13.92 -8.50
C ASP A 139 -2.12 -13.61 -10.00
N VAL A 140 -2.85 -14.36 -10.82
CA VAL A 140 -2.98 -14.13 -12.27
C VAL A 140 -4.45 -13.92 -12.68
N TRP A 141 -5.30 -13.47 -11.75
CA TRP A 141 -6.75 -13.37 -11.92
C TRP A 141 -7.34 -12.03 -11.47
N ASP A 142 -6.51 -11.05 -11.10
CA ASP A 142 -6.96 -9.73 -10.67
C ASP A 142 -7.83 -9.78 -9.40
N TYR A 143 -7.36 -10.48 -8.36
CA TYR A 143 -8.07 -10.66 -7.09
C TYR A 143 -7.65 -9.65 -6.04
N ASP A 144 -7.57 -8.39 -6.46
CA ASP A 144 -7.35 -7.24 -5.60
C ASP A 144 -8.20 -7.29 -4.32
N LEU A 145 -7.60 -6.88 -3.19
CA LEU A 145 -8.36 -6.69 -1.97
C LEU A 145 -9.23 -5.43 -2.09
N GLY A 146 -10.45 -5.63 -2.56
CA GLY A 146 -11.43 -4.57 -2.84
C GLY A 146 -12.07 -3.91 -1.62
N SER A 147 -11.62 -4.19 -0.39
CA SER A 147 -12.19 -3.61 0.82
C SER A 147 -11.18 -3.45 1.96
N GLN A 148 -11.49 -2.49 2.83
CA GLN A 148 -10.75 -2.25 4.06
C GLN A 148 -10.92 -3.39 5.08
N ALA A 149 -9.93 -3.59 5.94
CA ALA A 149 -10.04 -4.54 7.04
C ALA A 149 -10.92 -3.97 8.17
N SER A 150 -11.67 -4.82 8.86
CA SER A 150 -12.39 -4.45 10.08
C SER A 150 -11.54 -4.77 11.31
N LEU A 151 -11.40 -3.81 12.22
CA LEU A 151 -10.77 -4.02 13.53
C LEU A 151 -11.85 -4.31 14.57
N ILE A 152 -11.68 -5.40 15.33
CA ILE A 152 -12.58 -5.78 16.41
C ILE A 152 -11.77 -6.17 17.65
N ASP A 153 -12.22 -5.70 18.81
CA ASP A 153 -11.80 -6.29 20.08
C ASP A 153 -12.77 -7.43 20.41
N TYR A 154 -12.35 -8.66 20.15
CA TYR A 154 -13.21 -9.81 20.31
C TYR A 154 -13.26 -10.25 21.80
N PRO A 155 -14.45 -10.33 22.43
CA PRO A 155 -14.57 -10.77 23.81
C PRO A 155 -14.32 -12.28 23.92
N THR A 156 -13.41 -12.68 24.81
CA THR A 156 -13.14 -14.09 25.14
C THR A 156 -13.30 -14.33 26.64
N ALA A 157 -13.34 -15.59 27.06
CA ALA A 157 -13.37 -15.97 28.48
C ALA A 157 -12.16 -15.44 29.27
N ALA A 158 -11.02 -15.18 28.60
CA ALA A 158 -9.80 -14.64 29.20
C ALA A 158 -9.71 -13.10 29.10
N GLY A 159 -10.78 -12.41 28.68
CA GLY A 159 -10.81 -10.98 28.42
C GLY A 159 -10.88 -10.64 26.93
N LYS A 160 -10.72 -9.36 26.59
CA LYS A 160 -10.72 -8.91 25.19
C LYS A 160 -9.43 -9.35 24.49
N ARG A 161 -9.56 -10.01 23.35
CA ARG A 161 -8.45 -10.27 22.43
C ARG A 161 -8.54 -9.28 21.28
N ARG A 162 -7.43 -8.61 21.04
CA ARG A 162 -7.23 -7.75 19.88
C ARG A 162 -6.50 -8.49 18.78
#